data_AF-A0A229UXB8-F1
#
_entry.id   AF-A0A229UXB8-F1
#
_cell.length_a   1.000
_cell.length_b   1.000
_cell.length_c   1.000
_cell.angle_alpha   90.00
_cell.angle_beta   90.00
_cell.angle_gamma   90.00
#
_symmetry.space_group_name_H-M   'P 1'
#
loop_
_entity.id
_entity.type
_entity.pdbx_description
1 polymer ?
#
loop_
_entity_poly.entity_id
_entity_poly.type
_entity_poly.pdbx_seq_one_letter_code
_entity_poly.pdbx_strand_id
1 'polypeptide(L)' 'MWESVLKKEHWEIQVNPDNKSIQIHVDPSETKEERIFLELDQSELFELLHTFLSINRSFNNETMYYDDLETDPV' A
#
# COMPACT_ATOMS: atom_id res chain seq x y z
N MET A 1 4.08 11.27 8.07
CA MET A 1 3.85 11.47 6.62
C MET A 1 2.53 10.85 6.18
N TRP A 2 2.37 9.53 6.27
CA TRP A 2 1.11 8.83 5.96
C TRP A 2 -0.10 9.36 6.71
N GLU A 3 0.08 9.76 7.97
CA GLU A 3 -0.97 10.39 8.75
C GLU A 3 -1.53 11.68 8.12
N SER A 4 -0.72 12.47 7.41
CA SER A 4 -1.20 13.69 6.72
C SER A 4 -1.83 13.38 5.35
N VAL A 5 -1.46 12.27 4.73
CA VAL A 5 -1.98 11.81 3.42
C VAL A 5 -3.30 11.06 3.60
N LEU A 6 -3.36 10.15 4.57
CA LEU A 6 -4.49 9.24 4.77
C LEU A 6 -5.57 9.79 5.70
N LYS A 7 -5.33 10.82 6.53
CA LYS A 7 -6.37 11.37 7.43
C LYS A 7 -7.48 12.15 6.71
N LYS A 8 -7.26 12.54 5.46
CA LYS A 8 -8.21 13.37 4.70
C LYS A 8 -9.16 12.56 3.82
N GLU A 9 -8.96 11.26 3.74
CA GLU A 9 -9.65 10.39 2.80
C GLU A 9 -10.00 9.08 3.53
N HIS A 10 -11.18 8.55 3.28
CA HIS A 10 -11.57 7.23 3.77
C HIS A 10 -11.17 6.20 2.73
N TRP A 11 -10.36 5.22 3.14
CA TRP A 11 -9.83 4.18 2.26
C TRP A 11 -10.52 2.85 2.58
N GLU A 12 -11.12 2.21 1.58
CA GLU A 12 -11.70 0.87 1.70
C GLU A 12 -11.02 -0.07 0.69
N ILE A 13 -10.71 -1.29 1.14
CA ILE A 13 -10.17 -2.35 0.27
C ILE A 13 -11.19 -3.49 0.25
N GLN A 14 -11.69 -3.81 -0.95
CA GLN A 14 -12.61 -4.92 -1.17
C GLN A 14 -11.92 -6.00 -1.99
N VAL A 15 -12.03 -7.25 -1.55
CA VAL A 15 -11.49 -8.41 -2.26
C VAL A 15 -12.64 -9.17 -2.89
N ASN A 16 -12.62 -9.33 -4.20
CA ASN A 16 -13.57 -10.16 -4.93
C ASN A 16 -12.94 -11.54 -5.20
N PRO A 17 -13.33 -12.60 -4.46
CA PRO A 17 -12.75 -13.92 -4.62
C PRO A 17 -13.15 -14.59 -5.95
N ASP A 18 -14.27 -14.19 -6.56
CA ASP A 18 -14.75 -14.78 -7.81
C ASP A 18 -13.92 -14.33 -9.01
N ASN A 19 -13.48 -13.07 -8.99
CA ASN A 19 -12.70 -12.46 -10.08
C ASN A 19 -11.20 -12.32 -9.76
N LYS A 20 -10.76 -12.74 -8.57
CA LYS A 20 -9.37 -12.54 -8.07
C LYS A 20 -8.89 -11.08 -8.19
N SER A 21 -9.81 -10.13 -8.07
CA SER A 21 -9.51 -8.71 -8.15
C SER A 21 -9.70 -8.03 -6.80
N ILE A 22 -8.95 -6.95 -6.63
CA ILE A 22 -8.90 -6.16 -5.40
C ILE A 22 -9.22 -4.74 -5.78
N GLN A 23 -10.26 -4.20 -5.16
CA GLN A 23 -10.72 -2.83 -5.40
C GLN A 23 -10.32 -1.94 -4.24
N ILE A 24 -9.66 -0.83 -4.56
CA ILE A 24 -9.32 0.22 -3.60
C ILE A 24 -10.26 1.39 -3.87
N HIS A 25 -10.98 1.79 -2.82
CA HIS A 25 -11.94 2.89 -2.85
C HIS A 25 -11.37 4.02 -2.03
N VAL A 26 -11.39 5.23 -2.60
CA VAL A 26 -10.95 6.45 -1.92
C VAL A 26 -12.14 7.40 -1.87
N ASP A 27 -12.72 7.55 -0.68
CA ASP A 27 -13.80 8.47 -0.38
C ASP A 27 -13.20 9.79 0.13
N PRO A 28 -13.25 10.89 -0.65
CA PRO A 28 -12.79 12.19 -0.16
C PRO A 28 -13.67 12.68 1.00
N SER A 29 -13.07 13.13 2.10
CA SER A 29 -13.81 13.46 3.33
C SER A 29 -14.71 14.70 3.21
N GLU A 30 -14.47 15.57 2.24
CA GLU A 30 -15.09 16.91 2.17
C GLU A 30 -15.83 17.22 0.87
N THR A 31 -15.81 16.34 -0.14
CA THR A 31 -16.46 16.59 -1.44
C THR A 31 -17.38 15.44 -1.83
N LYS A 32 -18.62 15.76 -2.22
CA LYS A 32 -19.54 14.83 -2.93
C LYS A 32 -19.08 14.57 -4.37
N GLU A 33 -17.77 14.52 -4.61
CA GLU A 33 -17.24 14.15 -5.91
C GLU A 33 -17.22 12.63 -6.07
N GLU A 34 -17.23 12.22 -7.33
CA GLU A 34 -17.35 10.84 -7.77
C GLU A 34 -16.31 9.95 -7.09
N ARG A 35 -16.77 8.79 -6.59
CA ARG A 35 -15.89 7.78 -6.01
C ARG A 35 -14.90 7.32 -7.06
N ILE A 36 -13.61 7.36 -6.70
CA ILE A 36 -12.55 6.82 -7.55
C ILE A 36 -12.34 5.35 -7.18
N PHE A 37 -12.49 4.48 -8.17
CA PHE A 37 -12.23 3.05 -8.03
C PHE A 37 -10.94 2.71 -8.74
N LEU A 38 -10.03 2.05 -8.03
CA LEU A 38 -8.87 1.41 -8.60
C LEU A 38 -9.07 -0.11 -8.50
N GLU A 39 -9.21 -0.79 -9.63
CA GLU A 39 -9.22 -2.25 -9.71
C GLU A 39 -7.81 -2.73 -10.02
N LEU A 40 -7.31 -3.63 -9.17
CA LEU A 40 -5.99 -4.25 -9.30
C LEU A 40 -6.15 -5.76 -9.35
N ASP A 41 -5.31 -6.41 -10.15
CA ASP A 41 -5.07 -7.83 -10.01
C ASP A 41 -4.14 -8.14 -8.82
N GLN A 42 -3.96 -9.43 -8.54
CA GLN A 42 -3.13 -9.87 -7.42
C GLN A 42 -1.65 -9.42 -7.55
N SER A 43 -1.10 -9.43 -8.76
CA SER A 43 0.30 -9.06 -9.00
C SER A 43 0.52 -7.55 -8.82
N GLU A 44 -0.42 -6.75 -9.32
CA GLU A 44 -0.40 -5.29 -9.19
C GLU A 44 -0.56 -4.85 -7.72
N LEU A 45 -1.42 -5.52 -6.94
CA LEU A 45 -1.50 -5.27 -5.50
C LEU A 45 -0.16 -5.56 -4.82
N PHE A 46 0.45 -6.71 -5.14
CA PHE A 46 1.73 -7.09 -4.54
C PHE A 46 2.81 -6.05 -4.81
N GLU A 47 2.90 -5.56 -6.04
CA GLU A 47 3.84 -4.50 -6.43
C GLU A 47 3.54 -3.18 -5.70
N LEU A 48 2.26 -2.79 -5.58
CA LEU A 48 1.86 -1.58 -4.88
C LEU A 48 2.23 -1.64 -3.39
N LEU A 49 1.93 -2.76 -2.71
CA LEU A 49 2.29 -2.97 -1.30
C LEU A 49 3.81 -2.98 -1.11
N HIS A 50 4.54 -3.66 -1.99
CA HIS A 50 5.99 -3.71 -1.95
C HIS A 50 6.59 -2.31 -2.12
N THR A 51 6.04 -1.50 -3.03
CA THR A 51 6.45 -0.12 -3.25
C THR A 51 6.20 0.73 -2.01
N PHE A 52 5.01 0.65 -1.39
CA PHE A 52 4.72 1.38 -0.17
C PHE A 52 5.64 1.00 0.99
N LEU A 53 5.92 -0.29 1.17
CA LEU A 53 6.86 -0.78 2.18
C LEU A 53 8.28 -0.27 1.92
N SER A 54 8.73 -0.29 0.66
CA SER A 54 10.07 0.19 0.27
C SER A 54 10.21 1.68 0.54
N ILE A 55 9.18 2.47 0.20
CA ILE A 55 9.11 3.90 0.52
C ILE A 55 9.18 4.11 2.02
N ASN A 56 8.32 3.44 2.80
CA ASN A 56 8.28 3.61 4.26
C ASN A 56 9.63 3.30 4.91
N ARG A 57 10.28 2.21 4.49
CA ARG A 57 11.62 1.83 4.94
C ARG A 57 12.68 2.87 4.60
N SER A 58 12.68 3.37 3.36
CA SER A 58 13.60 4.42 2.94
C SER A 58 13.44 5.70 3.76
N PHE A 59 12.22 6.04 4.19
CA PHE A 59 11.97 7.19 5.05
C PHE A 59 12.35 6.96 6.52
N ASN A 60 12.23 5.74 7.01
CA ASN A 60 12.56 5.38 8.39
C ASN A 60 14.02 4.89 8.57
N ASN A 61 14.81 4.84 7.49
CA ASN A 61 16.14 4.21 7.46
C ASN A 61 16.14 2.76 7.99
N GLU A 62 15.07 2.02 7.72
CA GLU A 62 14.97 0.60 8.07
C GLU A 62 15.65 -0.23 6.97
N THR A 63 16.67 -1.01 7.34
CA THR A 63 17.30 -2.02 6.46
C THR A 63 16.41 -3.25 6.32
N MET A 64 16.56 -4.01 5.22
CA MET A 64 15.87 -5.29 5.09
C MET A 64 16.43 -6.26 6.14
N TYR A 65 15.55 -7.03 6.80
CA TYR A 65 15.98 -8.11 7.73
C TYR A 65 16.94 -9.14 7.10
N TYR A 66 17.05 -9.17 5.77
CA TYR A 66 17.98 -10.02 5.04
C TYR A 66 19.39 -9.43 4.88
N ASP A 67 19.56 -8.10 5.02
CA ASP A 67 20.88 -7.46 4.95
C ASP A 67 21.71 -7.77 6.21
N ASP A 68 21.04 -8.03 7.34
CA ASP A 68 21.69 -8.39 8.62
C ASP A 68 22.20 -9.84 8.67
N LEU A 69 21.79 -10.70 7.73
CA LEU A 69 22.22 -12.10 7.67
C LEU A 69 23.53 -12.30 6.88
N GLU A 70 24.05 -11.27 6.21
CA GLU A 70 25.32 -11.33 5.46
C GLU A 70 26.55 -10.90 6.28
N THR A 71 26.41 -10.56 7.57
CA THR A 71 27.51 -10.00 8.39
C THR A 71 28.06 -10.91 9.48
N ASP A 72 27.86 -12.23 9.40
CA ASP A 72 28.64 -13.19 10.22
C ASP A 72 29.73 -13.89 9.37
N PRO A 73 30.99 -13.41 9.40
CA PRO A 73 32.11 -14.20 8.94
C PRO A 73 32.44 -15.26 10.02
N VAL A 74 32.32 -16.54 9.65
CA VAL A 74 32.88 -17.68 10.41
C VAL A 74 34.40 -17.64 10.40
#